data_AF-A0A8I1KMY3-F1
#
_entry.id   AF-A0A8I1KMY3-F1
#
_cell.length_a   1.000
_cell.length_b   1.000
_cell.length_c   1.000
_cell.angle_alpha   90.00
_cell.angle_beta   90.00
_cell.angle_gamma   90.00
#
_symmetry.space_group_name_H-M   'P 1'
#
loop_
_entity.id
_entity.type
_entity.pdbx_description
1 polymer ?
#
loop_
_entity_poly.entity_id
_entity_poly.type
_entity_poly.pdbx_seq_one_letter_code
_entity_poly.pdbx_strand_id
1 'polypeptide(L)'
;MKSENISKHFHTLHVQRSQFLPHLHSLSQEQLWYRPQNGKWSIGEHFYHLYLIANMLKVAIKFSFTLIPYAKLRKNVPFATEIHDIYAEYKEKHGKGMKAPWILIPSKKVYQSMNVTQLEELLTRETNEIKKLIQNIEENIAGHIVFLDPIAHYPNLIQSIQLLAIHEKHHFMIME
;
A
#
# COMPACT_ATOMS: atom_id res chain seq x y z
N MET A 1 15.87 -6.01 8.69
CA MET A 1 14.57 -6.38 9.30
C MET A 1 14.67 -7.84 9.72
N LYS A 2 13.90 -8.31 10.71
CA LYS A 2 13.93 -9.72 11.12
C LYS A 2 13.25 -10.70 10.15
N SER A 3 12.37 -10.21 9.28
CA SER A 3 11.79 -10.99 8.18
C SER A 3 12.43 -10.59 6.86
N GLU A 4 12.89 -11.59 6.10
CA GLU A 4 13.48 -11.41 4.78
C GLU A 4 12.42 -11.05 3.75
N ASN A 5 11.26 -11.71 3.80
CA ASN A 5 10.15 -11.42 2.89
C ASN A 5 9.63 -9.99 3.08
N ILE A 6 9.43 -9.54 4.32
CA ILE A 6 9.05 -8.14 4.58
C ILE A 6 10.12 -7.17 4.04
N SER A 7 11.42 -7.48 4.26
CA SER A 7 12.51 -6.65 3.74
C SER A 7 12.49 -6.57 2.21
N LYS A 8 12.26 -7.69 1.51
CA LYS A 8 12.10 -7.78 0.06
C LYS A 8 10.94 -6.89 -0.44
N HIS A 9 9.78 -6.93 0.23
CA HIS A 9 8.64 -6.12 -0.19
C HIS A 9 8.84 -4.61 0.06
N PHE A 10 9.50 -4.20 1.15
CA PHE A 10 9.91 -2.80 1.31
C PHE A 10 10.95 -2.35 0.29
N HIS A 11 11.89 -3.22 -0.08
CA HIS A 11 12.81 -2.93 -1.16
C HIS A 11 12.06 -2.74 -2.49
N THR A 12 11.05 -3.57 -2.75
CA THR A 12 10.19 -3.43 -3.93
C THR A 12 9.48 -2.08 -3.96
N LEU A 13 8.86 -1.65 -2.86
CA LEU A 13 8.26 -0.31 -2.72
C LEU A 13 9.27 0.80 -3.03
N HIS A 14 10.48 0.69 -2.47
CA HIS A 14 11.52 1.68 -2.71
C HIS A 14 11.91 1.77 -4.18
N VAL A 15 12.19 0.63 -4.84
CA VAL A 15 12.59 0.59 -6.25
C VAL A 15 11.51 1.18 -7.16
N GLN A 16 10.24 0.77 -6.96
CA GLN A 16 9.12 1.29 -7.76
C GLN A 16 9.01 2.82 -7.64
N ARG A 17 9.11 3.36 -6.42
CA ARG A 17 9.06 4.81 -6.18
C ARG A 17 10.26 5.52 -6.79
N SER A 18 11.48 5.00 -6.63
CA SER A 18 12.67 5.59 -7.23
C SER A 18 12.61 5.67 -8.75
N GLN A 19 11.90 4.73 -9.41
CA GLN A 19 11.66 4.76 -10.85
C GLN A 19 10.58 5.78 -11.24
N PHE A 20 9.51 5.90 -10.44
CA PHE A 20 8.35 6.74 -10.77
C PHE A 20 8.52 8.22 -10.37
N LEU A 21 9.21 8.50 -9.26
CA LEU A 21 9.34 9.85 -8.69
C LEU A 21 9.96 10.88 -9.67
N PRO A 22 10.98 10.57 -10.50
CA PRO A 22 11.49 11.54 -11.47
C PRO A 22 10.40 12.05 -12.44
N HIS A 23 9.51 11.18 -12.90
CA HIS A 23 8.36 11.58 -13.71
C HIS A 23 7.42 12.49 -12.91
N LEU A 24 7.08 12.10 -11.68
CA LEU A 24 6.20 12.89 -10.83
C LEU A 24 6.75 14.30 -10.56
N HIS A 25 8.04 14.43 -10.27
CA HIS A 25 8.73 15.71 -10.05
C HIS A 25 8.85 16.58 -11.32
N SER A 26 8.70 15.99 -12.50
CA SER A 26 8.70 16.75 -13.77
C SER A 26 7.37 17.47 -14.05
N LEU A 27 6.31 17.13 -13.31
CA LEU A 27 4.98 17.70 -13.53
C LEU A 27 4.86 19.10 -12.92
N SER A 28 4.18 19.99 -13.65
CA SER A 28 3.70 21.23 -13.07
C SER A 28 2.58 20.98 -12.06
N GLN A 29 2.31 21.96 -11.20
CA GLN A 29 1.18 21.89 -10.26
C GLN A 29 -0.16 21.67 -10.99
N GLU A 30 -0.33 22.26 -12.17
CA GLU A 30 -1.54 22.07 -12.97
C GLU A 30 -1.63 20.62 -13.49
N GLN A 31 -0.54 20.08 -14.03
CA GLN A 31 -0.49 18.70 -14.54
C GLN A 31 -0.72 17.67 -13.44
N LEU A 32 -0.13 17.87 -12.25
CA LEU A 32 -0.30 17.00 -11.08
C LEU A 32 -1.78 16.87 -10.68
N TRP A 33 -2.53 17.97 -10.74
CA TRP A 33 -3.93 18.01 -10.30
C TRP A 33 -4.94 17.96 -11.44
N TYR A 34 -4.49 17.87 -12.69
CA TYR A 34 -5.38 17.73 -13.84
C TYR A 34 -6.15 16.40 -13.79
N ARG A 35 -7.47 16.46 -13.93
CA ARG A 35 -8.33 15.28 -14.07
C ARG A 35 -8.63 15.06 -15.55
N PRO A 36 -8.27 13.91 -16.13
CA PRO A 36 -8.44 13.68 -17.56
C PRO A 36 -9.92 13.57 -17.96
N GLN A 37 -10.77 13.08 -17.06
CA GLN A 37 -12.20 12.88 -17.30
C GLN A 37 -13.01 13.06 -16.02
N ASN A 38 -14.30 13.38 -16.17
CA ASN A 38 -15.23 13.43 -15.05
C ASN A 38 -15.29 12.08 -14.32
N GLY A 39 -15.07 12.11 -13.01
CA GLY A 39 -15.07 10.92 -12.16
C GLY A 39 -13.75 10.11 -12.17
N LYS A 40 -12.72 10.57 -12.88
CA LYS A 40 -11.36 10.03 -12.77
C LYS A 40 -10.53 10.90 -11.82
N TRP A 41 -9.57 10.27 -11.15
CA TRP A 41 -8.64 10.97 -10.26
C TRP A 41 -7.52 11.62 -11.06
N SER A 42 -6.96 12.71 -10.53
CA SER A 42 -5.69 13.25 -11.00
C SER A 42 -4.52 12.39 -10.50
N ILE A 43 -3.32 12.66 -11.02
CA ILE A 43 -2.07 12.03 -10.55
C ILE A 43 -1.87 12.31 -9.05
N GLY A 44 -2.06 13.56 -8.62
CA GLY A 44 -1.98 13.95 -7.20
C GLY A 44 -2.99 13.22 -6.31
N GLU A 45 -4.20 12.95 -6.80
CA GLU A 45 -5.21 12.17 -6.09
C GLU A 45 -4.84 10.69 -6.00
N HIS A 46 -4.34 10.09 -7.09
CA HIS A 46 -3.81 8.74 -7.08
C HIS A 46 -2.67 8.58 -6.06
N PHE A 47 -1.71 9.52 -6.05
CA PHE A 47 -0.60 9.47 -5.10
C PHE A 47 -1.05 9.70 -3.65
N TYR A 48 -2.00 10.61 -3.42
CA TYR A 48 -2.60 10.82 -2.10
C TYR A 48 -3.34 9.57 -1.62
N HIS A 49 -4.01 8.84 -2.52
CA HIS A 49 -4.66 7.56 -2.20
C HIS A 49 -3.66 6.51 -1.70
N LEU A 50 -2.45 6.44 -2.27
CA LEU A 50 -1.39 5.54 -1.77
C LEU A 50 -1.04 5.84 -0.31
N TYR A 51 -0.96 7.13 0.05
CA TYR A 51 -0.77 7.56 1.44
C TYR A 51 -1.92 7.08 2.35
N LEU A 52 -3.18 7.20 1.91
CA LEU A 52 -4.33 6.78 2.70
C LEU A 52 -4.28 5.27 3.00
N ILE A 53 -3.91 4.45 2.01
CA ILE A 53 -3.76 3.00 2.17
C ILE A 53 -2.61 2.67 3.13
N ALA A 54 -1.45 3.32 2.98
CA ALA A 54 -0.33 3.13 3.90
C ALA A 54 -0.70 3.51 5.34
N ASN A 55 -1.40 4.63 5.54
CA ASN A 55 -1.87 5.03 6.87
C ASN A 55 -2.92 4.05 7.44
N MET A 56 -3.85 3.56 6.62
CA MET A 56 -4.82 2.54 7.03
C MET A 56 -4.12 1.25 7.48
N LEU A 57 -3.15 0.76 6.69
CA LEU A 57 -2.38 -0.43 7.02
C LEU A 57 -1.57 -0.23 8.31
N LYS A 58 -0.93 0.93 8.50
CA LYS A 58 -0.24 1.29 9.76
C LYS A 58 -1.18 1.15 10.96
N VAL A 59 -2.40 1.68 10.85
CA VAL A 59 -3.40 1.60 11.92
C VAL A 59 -3.82 0.14 12.15
N ALA A 60 -4.09 -0.61 11.09
CA ALA A 60 -4.44 -2.03 11.18
C ALA A 60 -3.34 -2.85 11.87
N ILE A 61 -2.07 -2.61 11.53
CA ILE A 61 -0.90 -3.26 12.15
C ILE A 61 -0.85 -2.99 13.65
N LYS A 62 -1.08 -1.73 14.08
CA LYS A 62 -1.10 -1.40 15.51
C LYS A 62 -2.17 -2.19 16.27
N PHE A 63 -3.36 -2.36 15.68
CA PHE A 63 -4.42 -3.16 16.29
C PHE A 63 -4.10 -4.66 16.27
N SER A 64 -3.47 -5.16 15.20
CA SER A 64 -3.14 -6.57 15.05
C SER A 64 -2.07 -7.06 16.04
N PHE A 65 -1.34 -6.17 16.70
CA PHE A 65 -0.38 -6.54 17.75
C PHE A 65 -1.02 -7.25 18.93
N THR A 66 -2.32 -7.02 19.17
CA THR A 66 -3.11 -7.80 20.15
C THR A 66 -3.15 -9.30 19.81
N LEU A 67 -2.92 -9.68 18.56
CA LEU A 67 -2.89 -11.07 18.07
C LEU A 67 -1.49 -11.72 18.18
N ILE A 68 -0.44 -10.98 18.56
CA ILE A 68 0.93 -11.52 18.65
C ILE A 68 1.04 -12.76 19.56
N PRO A 69 0.40 -12.81 20.76
CA PRO A 69 0.44 -14.02 21.58
C PRO A 69 -0.12 -15.24 20.85
N TYR A 70 -1.21 -15.08 20.11
CA TYR A 70 -1.79 -16.15 19.29
C TYR A 70 -0.86 -16.55 18.14
N ALA A 71 -0.27 -15.58 17.45
CA ALA A 71 0.71 -15.84 16.40
C ALA A 71 1.94 -16.62 16.92
N LYS A 72 2.42 -16.33 18.14
CA LYS A 72 3.51 -17.08 18.80
C LYS A 72 3.17 -18.54 19.04
N LEU A 73 1.92 -18.87 19.37
CA LEU A 73 1.48 -20.26 19.53
C LEU A 73 1.52 -21.03 18.20
N ARG A 74 1.35 -20.33 17.08
CA ARG A 74 1.33 -20.91 15.74
C ARG A 74 2.65 -20.82 14.97
N LYS A 75 3.72 -20.31 15.57
CA LYS A 75 4.99 -20.02 14.88
C LYS A 75 5.64 -21.17 14.11
N ASN A 76 5.29 -22.43 14.43
CA ASN A 76 5.81 -23.61 13.75
C ASN A 76 4.89 -24.13 12.63
N VAL A 77 3.71 -23.53 12.47
CA VAL A 77 2.75 -23.88 11.41
C VAL A 77 3.18 -23.21 10.11
N PRO A 78 3.17 -23.92 8.96
CA PRO A 78 3.43 -23.32 7.66
C PRO A 78 2.48 -22.16 7.36
N PHE A 79 2.96 -21.16 6.62
CA PHE A 79 2.21 -20.01 6.16
C PHE A 79 2.66 -19.61 4.76
N ALA A 80 1.78 -18.96 4.00
CA ALA A 80 2.13 -18.39 2.71
C ALA A 80 2.87 -17.07 2.90
N THR A 81 3.95 -16.86 2.16
CA THR A 81 4.71 -15.59 2.17
C THR A 81 4.31 -14.68 1.02
N GLU A 82 3.62 -15.21 0.02
CA GLU A 82 3.30 -14.52 -1.21
C GLU A 82 1.78 -14.38 -1.40
N ILE A 83 1.35 -13.29 -2.05
CA ILE A 83 -0.01 -13.03 -2.51
C ILE A 83 0.02 -12.65 -4.00
N HIS A 84 -0.99 -13.06 -4.76
CA HIS A 84 -1.12 -12.74 -6.17
C HIS A 84 -1.63 -11.30 -6.38
N ASP A 85 -1.61 -10.82 -7.63
CA ASP A 85 -2.14 -9.51 -7.99
C ASP A 85 -3.68 -9.52 -8.01
N ILE A 86 -4.27 -9.18 -6.86
CA ILE A 86 -5.73 -9.14 -6.69
C ILE A 86 -6.41 -8.10 -7.59
N TYR A 87 -5.69 -7.07 -8.05
CA TYR A 87 -6.25 -6.02 -8.89
C TYR A 87 -6.32 -6.48 -10.35
N ALA A 88 -5.29 -7.19 -10.81
CA ALA A 88 -5.30 -7.85 -12.10
C ALA A 88 -6.40 -8.92 -12.17
N GLU A 89 -6.48 -9.81 -11.17
CA GLU A 89 -7.54 -10.83 -11.10
C GLU A 89 -8.94 -10.18 -11.10
N TYR A 90 -9.14 -9.16 -10.26
CA TYR A 90 -10.43 -8.48 -10.19
C TYR A 90 -10.83 -7.90 -11.55
N LYS A 91 -9.88 -7.25 -12.24
CA LYS A 91 -10.10 -6.67 -13.56
C LYS A 91 -10.42 -7.73 -14.61
N GLU A 92 -9.71 -8.85 -14.61
CA GLU A 92 -9.98 -9.99 -15.50
C GLU A 92 -11.40 -10.53 -15.29
N LYS A 93 -11.79 -10.75 -14.03
CA LYS A 93 -13.08 -11.33 -13.67
C LYS A 93 -14.28 -10.40 -13.89
N HIS A 94 -14.10 -9.09 -13.73
CA HIS A 94 -15.22 -8.12 -13.74
C HIS A 94 -15.20 -7.17 -14.92
N GLY A 95 -14.16 -7.22 -15.77
CA GLY A 95 -13.97 -6.31 -16.90
C GLY A 95 -13.71 -4.85 -16.53
N LYS A 96 -13.51 -4.54 -15.23
CA LYS A 96 -13.33 -3.18 -14.71
C LYS A 96 -12.44 -3.16 -13.47
N GLY A 97 -11.82 -2.01 -13.21
CA GLY A 97 -11.00 -1.80 -12.02
C GLY A 97 -11.82 -1.86 -10.73
N MET A 98 -11.15 -2.29 -9.65
CA MET A 98 -11.71 -2.33 -8.30
C MET A 98 -11.99 -0.90 -7.81
N LYS A 99 -13.16 -0.67 -7.22
CA LYS A 99 -13.48 0.63 -6.63
C LYS A 99 -12.87 0.74 -5.23
N ALA A 100 -12.19 1.85 -4.96
CA ALA A 100 -11.71 2.14 -3.62
C ALA A 100 -12.89 2.33 -2.63
N PRO A 101 -12.78 1.80 -1.40
CA PRO A 101 -13.71 2.11 -0.31
C PRO A 101 -13.76 3.61 -0.02
N TRP A 102 -14.91 4.12 0.45
CA TRP A 102 -15.15 5.56 0.62
C TRP A 102 -14.12 6.28 1.51
N ILE A 103 -13.59 5.61 2.55
CA ILE A 103 -12.58 6.16 3.46
C ILE A 103 -11.20 6.34 2.79
N LEU A 104 -10.99 5.65 1.68
CA LEU A 104 -9.76 5.69 0.90
C LEU A 104 -9.89 6.59 -0.34
N ILE A 105 -11.04 7.21 -0.56
CA ILE A 105 -11.22 8.17 -1.66
C ILE A 105 -10.58 9.51 -1.25
N PRO A 106 -9.70 10.11 -2.08
CA PRO A 106 -9.16 11.43 -1.82
C PRO A 106 -10.27 12.48 -1.62
N SER A 107 -10.17 13.25 -0.55
CA SER A 107 -11.13 14.32 -0.26
C SER A 107 -10.99 15.46 -1.28
N LYS A 108 -12.10 16.08 -1.69
CA LYS A 108 -12.06 17.28 -2.56
C LYS A 108 -11.18 18.40 -2.01
N LYS A 109 -10.95 18.44 -0.69
CA LYS A 109 -10.10 19.43 -0.02
C LYS A 109 -8.61 19.29 -0.37
N VAL A 110 -8.18 18.12 -0.86
CA VAL A 110 -6.76 17.91 -1.23
C VAL A 110 -6.43 18.41 -2.63
N TYR A 111 -7.45 18.72 -3.44
CA TYR A 111 -7.27 19.18 -4.80
C TYR A 111 -6.46 20.48 -4.83
N GLN A 112 -5.34 20.46 -5.54
CA GLN A 112 -4.36 21.56 -5.64
C GLN A 112 -3.75 22.02 -4.30
N SER A 113 -3.96 21.30 -3.20
CA SER A 113 -3.51 21.75 -1.88
C SER A 113 -2.06 21.38 -1.57
N MET A 114 -1.44 20.50 -2.35
CA MET A 114 -0.09 19.98 -2.12
C MET A 114 0.71 19.91 -3.41
N ASN A 115 2.03 20.07 -3.32
CA ASN A 115 2.96 19.79 -4.40
C ASN A 115 3.49 18.34 -4.31
N VAL A 116 4.33 17.96 -5.28
CA VAL A 116 4.92 16.62 -5.36
C VAL A 116 5.72 16.27 -4.10
N THR A 117 6.58 17.18 -3.62
CA THR A 117 7.41 16.96 -2.42
C THR A 117 6.56 16.66 -1.20
N GLN A 118 5.47 17.41 -0.98
CA GLN A 118 4.56 17.18 0.15
C GLN A 118 3.84 15.83 0.06
N LEU A 119 3.43 15.41 -1.14
CA LEU A 119 2.81 14.10 -1.36
C LEU A 119 3.81 12.95 -1.10
N GLU A 120 5.04 13.08 -1.59
CA GLU A 120 6.12 12.14 -1.37
C GLU A 120 6.46 12.00 0.12
N GLU A 121 6.57 13.13 0.84
CA GLU A 121 6.84 13.15 2.27
C GLU A 121 5.74 12.46 3.07
N LEU A 122 4.46 12.67 2.72
CA LEU A 122 3.33 11.99 3.37
C LEU A 122 3.44 10.47 3.24
N LEU A 123 3.60 9.97 2.02
CA LEU A 123 3.69 8.53 1.76
C LEU A 123 4.94 7.92 2.40
N THR A 124 6.09 8.59 2.26
CA THR A 124 7.37 8.13 2.81
C THR A 124 7.34 8.07 4.33
N ARG A 125 6.78 9.09 4.99
CA ARG A 125 6.61 9.09 6.45
C ARG A 125 5.78 7.91 6.91
N GLU A 126 4.62 7.67 6.29
CA GLU A 126 3.75 6.54 6.68
C GLU A 126 4.42 5.19 6.46
N THR A 127 5.13 5.03 5.33
CA THR A 127 5.88 3.81 5.02
C THR A 127 6.98 3.55 6.05
N ASN A 128 7.71 4.60 6.45
CA ASN A 128 8.77 4.50 7.45
C ASN A 128 8.22 4.16 8.83
N GLU A 129 7.06 4.71 9.22
CA GLU A 129 6.39 4.35 10.47
C GLU A 129 5.94 2.88 10.46
N ILE A 130 5.38 2.38 9.36
CA ILE A 130 5.09 0.94 9.21
C ILE A 130 6.37 0.12 9.39
N LYS A 131 7.45 0.47 8.69
CA LYS A 131 8.74 -0.22 8.79
C LYS A 131 9.24 -0.26 10.23
N LYS A 132 9.19 0.86 10.96
CA LYS A 132 9.59 0.94 12.38
C LYS A 132 8.73 0.05 13.28
N LEU A 133 7.41 -0.01 13.05
CA LEU A 133 6.50 -0.84 13.83
C LEU A 133 6.84 -2.33 13.71
N ILE A 134 7.23 -2.79 12.52
CA ILE A 134 7.34 -4.24 12.23
C ILE A 134 8.77 -4.75 12.06
N GLN A 135 9.80 -3.89 12.10
CA GLN A 135 11.20 -4.26 11.86
C GLN A 135 11.72 -5.40 12.75
N ASN A 136 11.18 -5.54 13.96
CA ASN A 136 11.60 -6.51 14.98
C ASN A 136 10.68 -7.74 15.07
N ILE A 137 9.65 -7.83 14.23
CA ILE A 137 8.77 -9.00 14.19
C ILE A 137 9.46 -10.11 13.40
N GLU A 138 9.56 -11.30 14.00
CA GLU A 138 10.11 -12.49 13.36
C GLU A 138 9.18 -12.97 12.24
N GLU A 139 9.75 -13.51 11.17
CA GLU A 139 9.00 -13.91 9.98
C GLU A 139 7.90 -14.93 10.29
N ASN A 140 8.23 -15.93 11.10
CA ASN A 140 7.29 -16.95 11.55
C ASN A 140 6.22 -16.42 12.51
N ILE A 141 6.34 -15.20 13.03
CA ILE A 141 5.27 -14.53 13.77
C ILE A 141 4.44 -13.68 12.80
N ALA A 142 5.10 -12.93 11.91
CA ALA A 142 4.44 -12.11 10.90
C ALA A 142 3.49 -12.93 10.01
N GLY A 143 3.90 -14.15 9.64
CA GLY A 143 3.09 -15.09 8.85
C GLY A 143 1.76 -15.52 9.50
N HIS A 144 1.60 -15.30 10.80
CA HIS A 144 0.38 -15.65 11.56
C HIS A 144 -0.39 -14.45 12.11
N ILE A 145 0.04 -13.22 11.78
CA ILE A 145 -0.75 -12.01 12.02
C ILE A 145 -1.63 -11.78 10.81
N VAL A 146 -2.90 -12.20 10.86
CA VAL A 146 -3.85 -12.17 9.74
C VAL A 146 -4.77 -10.96 9.82
N PHE A 147 -4.96 -10.29 8.68
CA PHE A 147 -5.88 -9.16 8.54
C PHE A 147 -7.25 -9.61 8.02
N LEU A 148 -8.32 -9.00 8.54
CA LEU A 148 -9.69 -9.24 8.08
C LEU A 148 -9.98 -8.48 6.79
N ASP A 149 -9.44 -8.98 5.69
CA ASP A 149 -9.69 -8.47 4.34
C ASP A 149 -10.14 -9.63 3.43
N PRO A 150 -11.46 -9.88 3.29
CA PRO A 150 -11.96 -10.97 2.46
C PRO A 150 -11.70 -10.76 0.96
N ILE A 151 -11.52 -9.51 0.50
CA ILE A 151 -11.24 -9.22 -0.91
C ILE A 151 -9.81 -9.68 -1.24
N ALA A 152 -8.87 -9.50 -0.32
CA ALA A 152 -7.50 -9.97 -0.44
C ALA A 152 -7.26 -11.37 0.16
N HIS A 153 -8.32 -12.16 0.37
CA HIS A 153 -8.23 -13.52 0.90
C HIS A 153 -7.54 -13.65 2.27
N TYR A 154 -7.78 -12.70 3.18
CA TYR A 154 -7.25 -12.69 4.55
C TYR A 154 -5.72 -12.75 4.61
N PRO A 155 -5.02 -11.73 4.07
CA PRO A 155 -3.56 -11.73 4.01
C PRO A 155 -2.95 -11.69 5.41
N ASN A 156 -1.82 -12.38 5.60
CA ASN A 156 -0.98 -12.17 6.77
C ASN A 156 -0.11 -10.90 6.63
N LEU A 157 0.61 -10.52 7.68
CA LEU A 157 1.43 -9.31 7.69
C LEU A 157 2.45 -9.25 6.54
N ILE A 158 3.07 -10.37 6.18
CA ILE A 158 4.03 -10.42 5.08
C ILE A 158 3.30 -10.09 3.76
N GLN A 159 2.21 -10.81 3.50
CA GLN A 159 1.37 -10.62 2.33
C GLN A 159 0.75 -9.22 2.26
N SER A 160 0.42 -8.60 3.40
CA SER A 160 -0.10 -7.22 3.42
C SER A 160 0.95 -6.19 3.01
N ILE A 161 2.23 -6.38 3.34
CA ILE A 161 3.30 -5.50 2.82
C ILE A 161 3.52 -5.75 1.32
N GLN A 162 3.43 -7.00 0.86
CA GLN A 162 3.46 -7.28 -0.57
C GLN A 162 2.28 -6.64 -1.29
N LEU A 163 1.08 -6.76 -0.74
CA LEU A 163 -0.14 -6.18 -1.32
C LEU A 163 -0.03 -4.66 -1.43
N LEU A 164 0.61 -4.00 -0.46
CA LEU A 164 0.93 -2.57 -0.55
C LEU A 164 1.82 -2.28 -1.78
N ALA A 165 2.84 -3.10 -2.05
CA ALA A 165 3.71 -2.96 -3.21
C ALA A 165 3.02 -3.26 -4.56
N ILE A 166 2.10 -4.24 -4.57
CA ILE A 166 1.26 -4.54 -5.74
C ILE A 166 0.33 -3.35 -6.01
N HIS A 167 -0.29 -2.80 -4.98
CA HIS A 167 -1.20 -1.67 -5.07
C HIS A 167 -0.51 -0.39 -5.58
N GLU A 168 0.70 -0.08 -5.11
CA GLU A 168 1.47 1.06 -5.62
C GLU A 168 1.79 0.89 -7.10
N LYS A 169 2.30 -0.28 -7.51
CA LYS A 169 2.55 -0.59 -8.91
C LYS A 169 1.28 -0.44 -9.77
N HIS A 170 0.15 -0.93 -9.28
CA HIS A 170 -1.14 -0.79 -9.96
C HIS A 170 -1.46 0.68 -10.25
N HIS A 171 -1.26 1.56 -9.28
CA HIS A 171 -1.50 2.99 -9.45
C HIS A 171 -0.45 3.69 -10.32
N PHE A 172 0.82 3.31 -10.26
CA PHE A 172 1.82 3.84 -11.18
C PHE A 172 1.47 3.54 -12.64
N MET A 173 1.02 2.31 -12.94
CA MET A 173 0.54 1.94 -14.29
C MET A 173 -0.74 2.68 -14.74
N ILE A 174 -1.53 3.24 -13.81
CA ILE A 174 -2.70 4.07 -14.16
C ILE A 174 -2.29 5.51 -14.47
N MET A 175 -1.21 5.99 -13.86
CA MET A 175 -0.74 7.37 -13.99
C MET A 175 0.22 7.58 -15.17
N GLU A 176 0.81 6.51 -15.71
CA GLU A 176 1.53 6.49 -17.00
C GLU A 176 0.55 6.56 -18.19
#